data_AF-A0A9X2QML8-F1
#
_entry.id   AF-A0A9X2QML8-F1
#
_cell.length_a   1.000
_cell.length_b   1.000
_cell.length_c   1.000
_cell.angle_alpha   90.00
_cell.angle_beta   90.00
_cell.angle_gamma   90.00
#
_symmetry.space_group_name_H-M   'P 1'
#
loop_
_entity.id
_entity.type
_entity.pdbx_description
1 polymer ?
#
loop_
_entity_poly.entity_id
_entity_poly.type
_entity_poly.pdbx_seq_one_letter_code
_entity_poly.pdbx_strand_id
1 'polypeptide(L)'
;MRSATGKANSKYVPPTRQPYNSMARDTTPFNCEQYRAHPHPGMVRYCQGVENMMLRNEARSQGRPAPSDSIIALPGLGTAEAKQLGYACVGGQAMKRLRNGWEQVSAAAGGWQRCQGG
;
A
#
# COMPACT_ATOMS: atom_id res chain seq x y z
N MET A 1 40.49 37.19 -6.11
CA MET A 1 39.03 36.97 -6.16
C MET A 1 38.79 35.57 -6.72
N ARG A 2 38.10 34.68 -6.00
CA ARG A 2 37.76 33.33 -6.51
C ARG A 2 36.26 33.30 -6.79
N SER A 3 35.90 33.16 -8.07
CA SER A 3 34.51 33.09 -8.52
C SER A 3 33.87 31.76 -8.12
N ALA A 4 32.59 31.81 -7.73
CA ALA A 4 31.81 30.65 -7.29
C ALA A 4 31.58 29.67 -8.46
N THR A 5 31.98 28.41 -8.27
CA THR A 5 31.72 27.31 -9.20
C THR A 5 30.22 26.97 -9.17
N GLY A 6 29.54 27.11 -10.31
CA GLY A 6 28.09 26.88 -10.43
C GLY A 6 27.66 25.47 -10.01
N LYS A 7 26.46 25.37 -9.42
CA LYS A 7 25.86 24.10 -8.98
C LYS A 7 25.77 23.12 -10.15
N ALA A 8 26.26 21.90 -9.94
CA ALA A 8 26.12 20.80 -10.89
C ALA A 8 24.63 20.59 -11.21
N ASN A 9 24.26 20.72 -12.48
CA ASN A 9 22.94 20.34 -12.97
C ASN A 9 22.77 18.84 -12.75
N SER A 10 22.06 18.47 -11.68
CA SER A 10 21.61 17.10 -11.48
C SER A 10 20.72 16.73 -12.67
N LYS A 11 21.18 15.81 -13.52
CA LYS A 11 20.38 15.30 -14.63
C LYS A 11 19.13 14.65 -14.04
N TYR A 12 17.96 15.20 -14.33
CA TYR A 12 16.69 14.63 -13.94
C TYR A 12 16.58 13.22 -14.53
N VAL A 13 16.57 12.20 -13.67
CA VAL A 13 16.28 10.81 -14.05
C VAL A 13 14.77 10.62 -13.85
N PRO A 14 13.99 10.39 -14.91
CA PRO A 14 12.56 10.14 -14.76
C PRO A 14 12.37 8.88 -13.91
N PRO A 15 11.38 8.86 -13.00
CA PRO A 15 11.10 7.68 -12.21
C PRO A 15 10.71 6.53 -13.13
N THR A 16 11.14 5.31 -12.79
CA THR A 16 10.68 4.11 -13.47
C THR A 16 9.16 3.99 -13.31
N ARG A 17 8.48 3.54 -14.37
CA ARG A 17 7.03 3.32 -14.33
C ARG A 17 6.73 2.26 -13.27
N GLN A 18 6.03 2.66 -12.21
CA GLN A 18 5.64 1.73 -11.15
C GLN A 18 4.69 0.67 -11.72
N PRO A 19 4.82 -0.60 -11.29
CA PRO A 19 3.84 -1.64 -11.60
C PRO A 19 2.44 -1.19 -11.20
N TYR A 20 1.44 -1.62 -11.95
CA TYR A 20 0.04 -1.36 -11.61
C TYR A 20 -0.26 -1.95 -10.23
N ASN A 21 -0.99 -1.20 -9.40
CA ASN A 21 -1.43 -1.64 -8.08
C ASN A 21 -2.90 -1.29 -7.93
N SER A 22 -3.77 -2.30 -7.96
CA SER A 22 -5.22 -2.09 -7.79
C SER A 22 -5.57 -1.43 -6.46
N MET A 23 -4.71 -1.57 -5.45
CA MET A 23 -4.92 -0.99 -4.12
C MET A 23 -4.38 0.44 -3.96
N ALA A 24 -3.86 1.04 -5.02
CA ALA A 24 -3.19 2.35 -4.93
C ALA A 24 -4.13 3.49 -4.52
N ARG A 25 -5.41 3.41 -4.91
CA ARG A 25 -6.44 4.41 -4.58
C ARG A 25 -7.22 4.02 -3.34
N ASP A 26 -7.72 2.79 -3.34
CA ASP A 26 -8.47 2.22 -2.24
C ASP A 26 -7.93 0.84 -1.94
N THR A 27 -7.84 0.55 -0.66
CA THR A 27 -7.29 -0.68 -0.11
C THR A 27 -8.20 -1.87 -0.31
N THR A 28 -9.50 -1.60 -0.51
CA THR A 28 -10.53 -2.56 -0.91
C THR A 28 -11.08 -2.18 -2.28
N PRO A 29 -10.43 -2.57 -3.39
CA PRO A 29 -10.85 -2.15 -4.73
C PRO A 29 -12.29 -2.53 -5.08
N PHE A 30 -12.87 -3.56 -4.46
CA PHE A 30 -14.26 -3.98 -4.69
C PHE A 30 -15.25 -3.38 -3.70
N ASN A 31 -14.78 -2.66 -2.67
CA ASN A 31 -15.62 -2.01 -1.67
C ASN A 31 -16.69 -2.95 -1.09
N CYS A 32 -16.30 -4.16 -0.70
CA CYS A 32 -17.22 -5.24 -0.33
C CYS A 32 -18.19 -4.90 0.81
N GLU A 33 -17.87 -3.88 1.61
CA GLU A 33 -18.75 -3.33 2.63
C GLU A 33 -20.08 -2.80 2.08
N GLN A 34 -20.14 -2.43 0.79
CA GLN A 34 -21.39 -2.07 0.12
C GLN A 34 -22.44 -3.19 0.17
N TYR A 35 -22.02 -4.45 0.29
CA TYR A 35 -22.91 -5.61 0.37
C TYR A 35 -23.37 -5.93 1.79
N ARG A 36 -23.08 -5.09 2.80
CA ARG A 36 -23.59 -5.32 4.17
C ARG A 36 -25.11 -5.33 4.26
N ALA A 37 -25.78 -4.51 3.46
CA ALA A 37 -27.24 -4.44 3.39
C ALA A 37 -27.85 -5.53 2.48
N HIS A 38 -27.02 -6.38 1.87
CA HIS A 38 -27.49 -7.40 0.96
C HIS A 38 -28.31 -8.47 1.71
N PRO A 39 -29.47 -8.92 1.18
CA PRO A 39 -30.34 -9.89 1.86
C PRO A 39 -29.64 -11.21 2.23
N HIS A 40 -28.67 -11.62 1.42
CA HIS A 40 -27.87 -12.82 1.66
C HIS A 40 -26.65 -12.51 2.57
N PRO A 41 -26.56 -13.08 3.79
CA PRO A 41 -25.57 -12.70 4.80
C PRO A 41 -24.12 -13.03 4.41
N GLY A 42 -23.93 -13.97 3.46
CA GLY A 42 -22.62 -14.37 2.99
C GLY A 42 -21.99 -13.45 1.93
N MET A 43 -22.70 -12.44 1.40
CA MET A 43 -22.21 -11.70 0.23
C MET A 43 -20.97 -10.85 0.50
N VAL A 44 -20.85 -10.27 1.70
CA VAL A 44 -19.63 -9.51 2.08
C VAL A 44 -18.41 -10.43 2.05
N ARG A 45 -18.51 -11.61 2.67
CA ARG A 45 -17.41 -12.60 2.69
C ARG A 45 -17.10 -13.14 1.30
N TYR A 46 -18.12 -13.37 0.48
CA TYR A 46 -17.93 -13.80 -0.90
C TYR A 46 -17.15 -12.75 -1.70
N CYS A 47 -17.58 -11.49 -1.65
CA CYS A 47 -16.87 -10.39 -2.31
C CYS A 47 -15.42 -10.28 -1.82
N GLN A 48 -15.19 -10.34 -0.51
CA GLN A 48 -13.84 -10.31 0.07
C GLN A 48 -12.99 -11.48 -0.43
N GLY A 49 -13.56 -12.67 -0.57
CA GLY A 49 -12.87 -13.82 -1.14
C GLY A 49 -12.43 -13.61 -2.59
N VAL A 50 -13.32 -13.07 -3.43
CA VAL A 50 -12.98 -12.76 -4.84
C VAL A 50 -11.94 -11.64 -4.92
N GLU A 51 -12.08 -10.59 -4.10
CA GLU A 51 -11.11 -9.50 -4.02
C GLU A 51 -9.72 -10.02 -3.63
N ASN A 52 -9.63 -10.83 -2.57
CA ASN A 52 -8.36 -11.40 -2.12
C ASN A 52 -7.75 -12.32 -3.19
N MET A 53 -8.56 -13.12 -3.89
CA MET A 53 -8.08 -13.94 -5.01
C MET A 53 -7.50 -13.09 -6.14
N MET A 54 -8.20 -12.03 -6.56
CA MET A 54 -7.74 -11.10 -7.59
C MET A 54 -6.40 -10.46 -7.20
N LEU A 55 -6.30 -9.95 -5.97
CA LEU A 55 -5.10 -9.28 -5.47
C LEU A 55 -3.90 -10.23 -5.35
N ARG A 56 -4.11 -11.48 -4.95
CA ARG A 56 -3.07 -12.52 -4.93
C ARG A 56 -2.59 -12.85 -6.35
N ASN A 57 -3.50 -12.94 -7.31
CA ASN A 57 -3.17 -13.20 -8.71
C ASN A 57 -2.41 -12.02 -9.34
N GLU A 58 -2.80 -10.79 -9.03
CA GLU A 58 -2.08 -9.57 -9.44
C GLU A 58 -0.66 -9.54 -8.87
N ALA A 59 -0.49 -9.82 -7.58
CA ALA A 59 0.83 -9.88 -6.96
C ALA A 59 1.69 -10.97 -7.61
N ARG A 60 1.12 -12.16 -7.82
CA ARG A 60 1.81 -13.29 -8.44
C ARG A 60 2.25 -13.00 -9.88
N SER A 61 1.39 -12.39 -10.70
CA SER A 61 1.73 -12.04 -12.09
C SER A 61 2.85 -10.99 -12.17
N GLN A 62 2.99 -10.17 -11.13
CA GLN A 62 4.07 -9.19 -10.99
C GLN A 62 5.32 -9.76 -10.29
N GLY A 63 5.33 -11.04 -9.90
CA GLY A 63 6.42 -11.65 -9.13
C GLY A 63 6.57 -11.09 -7.71
N ARG A 64 5.51 -10.50 -7.15
CA ARG A 64 5.48 -9.89 -5.82
C ARG A 64 4.90 -10.86 -4.79
N PRO A 65 5.30 -10.76 -3.52
CA PRO A 65 4.64 -11.48 -2.45
C PRO A 65 3.15 -11.12 -2.38
N ALA A 66 2.32 -12.11 -2.05
CA ALA A 66 0.88 -11.94 -1.94
C ALA A 66 0.51 -11.01 -0.78
N PRO A 67 -0.57 -10.20 -0.91
CA PRO A 67 -1.14 -9.48 0.22
C PRO A 67 -1.77 -10.43 1.24
N SER A 68 -1.80 -9.97 2.49
CA SER A 68 -2.62 -10.54 3.55
C SER A 68 -4.11 -10.26 3.33
N ASP A 69 -4.98 -11.09 3.92
CA ASP A 69 -6.42 -10.83 3.97
C ASP A 69 -6.79 -9.85 5.11
N SER A 70 -5.83 -9.49 5.96
CA SER A 70 -6.01 -8.55 7.07
C SER A 70 -5.74 -7.10 6.63
N ILE A 71 -6.56 -6.17 7.10
CA ILE A 71 -6.45 -4.73 6.83
C ILE A 71 -6.39 -3.99 8.17
N ILE A 72 -5.39 -3.12 8.35
CA ILE A 72 -5.22 -2.30 9.56
C ILE A 72 -5.37 -0.80 9.27
N ALA A 73 -5.89 -0.02 10.20
CA ALA A 73 -5.90 1.43 10.04
C ALA A 73 -4.49 2.00 10.29
N LEU A 74 -3.92 2.72 9.32
CA LEU A 74 -2.65 3.41 9.46
C LEU A 74 -2.73 4.82 8.85
N PRO A 75 -2.06 5.82 9.46
CA PRO A 75 -2.05 7.17 8.93
C PRO A 75 -1.35 7.24 7.55
N GLY A 76 -1.80 8.15 6.68
CA GLY A 76 -1.17 8.38 5.39
C GLY A 76 0.29 8.85 5.51
N LEU A 77 1.12 8.51 4.53
CA LEU A 77 2.51 8.95 4.48
C LEU A 77 2.62 10.48 4.47
N GLY A 78 3.49 11.03 5.34
CA GLY A 78 3.77 12.47 5.42
C GLY A 78 3.01 13.21 6.52
N THR A 79 1.96 12.59 7.08
CA THR A 79 1.23 13.09 8.25
C THR A 79 2.12 13.15 9.50
N ALA A 80 1.74 13.98 10.48
CA ALA A 80 2.50 14.11 11.73
C ALA A 80 2.41 12.81 12.54
N GLU A 81 1.23 12.19 12.51
CA GLU A 81 0.90 10.93 13.16
C GLU A 81 1.77 9.81 12.60
N ALA A 82 1.94 9.70 11.28
CA ALA A 82 2.83 8.71 10.66
C ALA A 82 4.30 8.91 11.06
N LYS A 83 4.75 10.16 11.22
CA LYS A 83 6.13 10.46 11.65
C LYS A 83 6.38 10.04 13.08
N GLN A 84 5.40 10.24 13.97
CA GLN A 84 5.48 9.90 15.39
C GLN A 84 5.33 8.39 15.63
N LEU A 85 4.35 7.77 14.97
CA LEU A 85 4.06 6.34 15.10
C LEU A 85 5.13 5.48 14.40
N GLY A 86 5.79 6.01 13.37
CA GLY A 86 6.79 5.28 12.60
C GLY A 86 6.18 4.22 11.69
N TYR A 87 4.87 4.27 11.44
CA TYR A 87 4.19 3.50 10.39
C TYR A 87 3.34 4.43 9.54
N ALA A 88 3.18 4.07 8.28
CA ALA A 88 2.35 4.78 7.33
C ALA A 88 1.64 3.80 6.41
N CYS A 89 0.48 4.21 5.90
CA CYS A 89 -0.17 3.54 4.79
C CYS A 89 0.24 4.19 3.48
N VAL A 90 0.72 3.37 2.53
CA VAL A 90 1.21 3.81 1.22
C VAL A 90 0.60 2.94 0.13
N GLY A 91 -0.32 3.49 -0.66
CA GLY A 91 -0.98 2.75 -1.75
C GLY A 91 -1.57 1.41 -1.29
N GLY A 92 -2.13 1.42 -0.09
CA GLY A 92 -2.72 0.30 0.63
C GLY A 92 -1.77 -0.71 1.27
N GLN A 93 -0.48 -0.37 1.34
CA GLN A 93 0.55 -1.18 1.98
C GLN A 93 0.99 -0.57 3.30
N ALA A 94 1.02 -1.38 4.35
CA ALA A 94 1.55 -0.96 5.64
C ALA A 94 3.08 -0.88 5.55
N MET A 95 3.62 0.29 5.82
CA MET A 95 5.05 0.57 5.77
C MET A 95 5.54 0.97 7.16
N LYS A 96 6.65 0.37 7.60
CA LYS A 96 7.37 0.71 8.83
C LYS A 96 8.56 1.61 8.50
N ARG A 97 8.76 2.65 9.29
CA ARG A 97 9.87 3.59 9.14
C ARG A 97 11.17 2.95 9.63
N LEU A 98 12.19 3.06 8.79
CA LEU A 98 13.58 2.74 9.11
C LEU A 98 14.41 4.03 9.22
N ARG A 99 15.66 3.92 9.68
CA ARG A 99 16.58 5.06 9.78
C ARG A 99 16.83 5.74 8.42
N ASN A 100 16.83 4.96 7.34
CA ASN A 100 17.18 5.37 5.99
C ASN A 100 16.08 5.11 4.95
N GLY A 101 14.86 4.77 5.38
CA GLY A 101 13.81 4.43 4.43
C GLY A 101 12.55 3.85 5.07
N TRP A 102 11.88 3.01 4.31
CA TRP A 102 10.64 2.34 4.71
C TRP A 102 10.73 0.86 4.36
N GLU A 103 10.18 0.02 5.24
CA GLU A 103 10.08 -1.42 5.09
C GLU A 103 8.61 -1.83 4.99
N GLN A 104 8.31 -2.78 4.12
CA GLN A 104 6.96 -3.34 4.04
C GLN A 104 6.70 -4.26 5.24
N VAL A 105 5.58 -4.06 5.92
CA VAL A 105 5.21 -4.87 7.10
C VAL A 105 4.68 -6.22 6.66
N SER A 106 5.14 -7.30 7.29
CA SER A 106 4.56 -8.64 7.14
C SER A 106 3.33 -8.79 8.03
N ALA A 107 2.30 -9.48 7.54
CA ALA A 107 1.13 -9.80 8.34
C ALA A 107 1.32 -11.13 9.07
N ALA A 108 0.74 -11.27 10.26
CA ALA A 108 0.72 -12.54 10.99
C ALA A 108 -0.01 -13.66 10.21
N ALA A 109 -1.02 -13.28 9.42
CA ALA A 109 -1.76 -14.19 8.53
C ALA A 109 -0.98 -14.56 7.25
N GLY A 110 0.27 -14.13 7.12
CA GLY A 110 1.11 -14.32 5.94
C GLY A 110 0.91 -13.22 4.90
N GLY A 111 1.89 -13.11 4.01
CA GLY A 111 1.95 -12.03 3.02
C GLY A 111 2.32 -10.69 3.64
N TRP A 112 2.23 -9.63 2.83
CA TRP A 112 2.42 -8.27 3.32
C TRP A 112 1.11 -7.69 3.86
N GLN A 113 1.23 -6.87 4.90
CA GLN A 113 0.11 -6.29 5.63
C GLN A 113 -0.56 -5.18 4.81
N ARG A 114 -1.85 -5.34 4.52
CA ARG A 114 -2.66 -4.27 3.96
C ARG A 114 -3.03 -3.28 5.06
N CYS A 115 -3.17 -2.03 4.69
CA CYS A 115 -3.64 -0.97 5.58
C CYS A 115 -4.75 -0.18 4.92
N GLN A 116 -5.50 0.59 5.71
CA GLN A 116 -6.43 1.62 5.27
C GLN A 116 -6.07 2.93 5.96
N GLY A 117 -6.09 4.03 5.21
CA GLY A 117 -5.80 5.36 5.71
C GLY A 117 -4.81 6.08 4.80
N GLY A 118 -5.02 7.38 4.66
CA GLY A 118 -4.51 8.17 3.54
C GLY A 118 -5.48 9.29 3.26
#